data_AF-A0A8J7F7A7-F1
#
_entry.id   AF-A0A8J7F7A7-F1
#
_cell.length_a   1.000
_cell.length_b   1.000
_cell.length_c   1.000
_cell.angle_alpha   90.00
_cell.angle_beta   90.00
_cell.angle_gamma   90.00
#
_symmetry.space_group_name_H-M   'P 1'
#
loop_
_entity.id
_entity.type
_entity.pdbx_description
1 polymer ?
#
loop_
_entity_poly.entity_id
_entity_poly.type
_entity_poly.pdbx_seq_one_letter_code
_entity_poly.pdbx_strand_id
1 'polypeptide(L)'
;LVPPSPHPPISITWMTRVARLLREQDLEASSAQVIEAVRLAESLAALRNLSLPGLPELNEATQAVMCFGSDLPMQLIHDKLIVGENLGKVPLGTPMVPLQQDLQRQQKRLRMPAETTEKMYDLDLRKENDLARSHLLHRLNLLDIPWGQFQQTRGKKGTFHEFWLVQWHPEFVLNLIEAGIWGNTIGDAANTKACSLADKASELPALTTLLDKVILSDLPDAVIYLMSRLQNAAALTSDVTHLMNALPPLANIMRYGNVRQTDTAMISHVVDGLVARICINLPAACASLDDDAATAMYENVNKVNNAINLLQNQEYITTWRQVLLQIADNSNVHGLISGRCCRLLLDARVLDTTEVARRMGLALSSATEPYTAAMWIEGFLKGSGLLLLHDDKLWQVLDNWVCTLSEDLFLVLLPLLRRTFATFSAPERREIGERVKNGVDGNVSNVGNYGSDINEENAVLVLPIVKQFLGV
;
A
#
# COMPACT_ATOMS: atom_id res chain seq x y z
N LEU A 1 -47.38 5.15 -58.77
CA LEU A 1 -47.34 4.11 -57.71
C LEU A 1 -45.88 3.73 -57.51
N VAL A 2 -45.21 4.38 -56.56
CA VAL A 2 -43.83 4.05 -56.16
C VAL A 2 -43.90 2.73 -55.38
N PRO A 3 -43.04 1.74 -55.65
CA PRO A 3 -43.10 0.45 -54.95
C PRO A 3 -42.71 0.62 -53.47
N PRO A 4 -43.30 -0.16 -52.54
CA PRO A 4 -42.94 -0.09 -51.14
C PRO A 4 -41.49 -0.58 -50.93
N SER A 5 -40.67 0.23 -50.27
CA SER A 5 -39.30 -0.13 -49.92
C SER A 5 -39.27 -1.34 -48.95
N PRO A 6 -38.32 -2.28 -49.09
CA PRO A 6 -38.32 -3.56 -48.38
C PRO A 6 -37.76 -3.51 -46.94
N HIS A 7 -37.58 -2.32 -46.36
CA HIS A 7 -37.09 -2.16 -44.98
C HIS A 7 -38.20 -1.52 -44.13
N PRO A 8 -38.44 -2.00 -42.89
CA PRO A 8 -39.37 -1.35 -41.98
C PRO A 8 -38.93 0.12 -41.79
N PRO A 9 -39.87 1.06 -41.69
CA PRO A 9 -39.54 2.48 -41.52
C PRO A 9 -38.58 2.65 -40.34
N ILE A 10 -37.45 3.33 -40.57
CA ILE A 10 -36.39 3.54 -39.57
C ILE A 10 -36.96 4.18 -38.29
N SER A 11 -37.95 5.07 -38.45
CA SER A 11 -38.73 5.69 -37.37
C SER A 11 -39.39 4.66 -36.45
N ILE A 12 -40.10 3.68 -37.02
CA ILE A 12 -40.79 2.63 -36.25
C ILE A 12 -39.77 1.77 -35.48
N THR A 13 -38.67 1.38 -36.15
CA THR A 13 -37.65 0.53 -35.53
C THR A 13 -36.96 1.25 -34.37
N TRP A 14 -36.63 2.54 -34.55
CA TRP A 14 -36.04 3.38 -33.51
C TRP A 14 -36.98 3.56 -32.31
N MET A 15 -38.22 4.00 -32.56
CA MET A 15 -39.21 4.26 -31.50
C MET A 15 -39.57 2.99 -30.72
N THR A 16 -39.54 1.83 -31.38
CA THR A 16 -39.73 0.54 -30.70
C THR A 16 -38.56 0.19 -29.78
N ARG A 17 -37.31 0.49 -30.18
CA ARG A 17 -36.12 0.28 -29.33
C ARG A 17 -36.13 1.21 -28.12
N VAL A 18 -36.50 2.47 -28.31
CA VAL A 18 -36.66 3.45 -27.24
C VAL A 18 -37.72 3.00 -26.24
N ALA A 19 -38.91 2.62 -26.72
CA ALA A 19 -39.98 2.14 -25.85
C ALA A 19 -39.59 0.87 -25.08
N ARG A 20 -38.78 -0.02 -25.68
CA ARG A 20 -38.26 -1.19 -24.98
C ARG A 20 -37.28 -0.81 -23.88
N LEU A 21 -36.33 0.10 -24.14
CA LEU A 21 -35.40 0.60 -23.12
C LEU A 21 -36.14 1.24 -21.95
N LEU A 22 -37.14 2.08 -22.24
CA LEU A 22 -37.94 2.74 -21.20
C LEU A 22 -38.66 1.71 -20.33
N ARG A 23 -39.29 0.69 -20.93
CA ARG A 23 -39.94 -0.41 -20.18
C ARG A 23 -38.97 -1.24 -19.35
N GLU A 24 -37.76 -1.49 -19.85
CA GLU A 24 -36.70 -2.21 -19.11
C GLU A 24 -36.25 -1.45 -17.86
N GLN A 25 -36.51 -0.14 -17.79
CA GLN A 25 -36.21 0.74 -16.66
C GLN A 25 -37.47 1.13 -15.88
N ASP A 26 -38.54 0.32 -15.98
CA ASP A 26 -39.84 0.53 -15.34
C ASP A 26 -40.54 1.86 -15.67
N LEU A 27 -40.22 2.47 -16.82
CA LEU A 27 -40.89 3.67 -17.34
C LEU A 27 -42.03 3.30 -18.30
N GLU A 28 -43.16 4.01 -18.20
CA GLU A 28 -44.33 3.78 -19.05
C GLU A 28 -44.08 4.19 -20.50
N ALA A 29 -44.09 3.20 -21.41
CA ALA A 29 -44.05 3.43 -22.85
C ALA A 29 -45.03 2.47 -23.56
N SER A 30 -46.28 2.88 -23.73
CA SER A 30 -47.33 2.11 -24.42
C SER A 30 -47.12 2.04 -25.94
N SER A 31 -47.71 1.04 -26.60
CA SER A 31 -47.71 0.96 -28.07
C SER A 31 -48.39 2.16 -28.73
N ALA A 32 -49.35 2.80 -28.05
CA ALA A 32 -49.97 4.04 -28.51
C ALA A 32 -48.97 5.20 -28.58
N GLN A 33 -48.11 5.35 -27.55
CA GLN A 33 -47.04 6.34 -27.55
C GLN A 33 -46.01 6.08 -28.65
N VAL A 34 -45.72 4.82 -28.99
CA VAL A 34 -44.84 4.49 -30.12
C VAL A 34 -45.42 4.97 -31.45
N ILE A 35 -46.71 4.70 -31.69
CA ILE A 35 -47.38 5.14 -32.93
C ILE A 35 -47.39 6.66 -33.02
N GLU A 36 -47.70 7.34 -31.91
CA GLU A 36 -47.79 8.79 -31.90
C GLU A 36 -46.42 9.46 -32.03
N ALA A 37 -45.38 8.92 -31.41
CA ALA A 37 -44.01 9.42 -31.58
C ALA A 37 -43.51 9.26 -33.02
N VAL A 38 -43.88 8.18 -33.72
CA VAL A 38 -43.56 8.02 -35.15
C VAL A 38 -44.26 9.09 -35.99
N ARG A 39 -45.57 9.30 -35.77
CA ARG A 39 -46.34 10.33 -36.49
C ARG A 39 -45.80 11.73 -36.24
N LEU A 40 -45.44 12.05 -34.99
CA LEU A 40 -44.88 13.34 -34.63
C LEU A 40 -43.51 13.55 -35.28
N ALA A 41 -42.63 12.54 -35.28
CA ALA A 41 -41.33 12.63 -35.95
C ALA A 41 -41.47 12.86 -37.46
N GLU A 42 -42.39 12.16 -38.12
CA GLU A 42 -42.69 12.34 -39.55
C GLU A 42 -43.27 13.72 -39.84
N SER A 43 -44.13 14.24 -38.96
CA SER A 43 -44.69 15.59 -39.08
C SER A 43 -43.61 16.67 -38.89
N LEU A 44 -42.71 16.50 -37.93
CA LEU A 44 -41.57 17.40 -37.73
C LEU A 44 -40.62 17.40 -38.93
N ALA A 45 -40.36 16.22 -39.51
CA ALA A 45 -39.58 16.10 -40.74
C ALA A 45 -40.23 16.85 -41.91
N ALA A 46 -41.55 16.70 -42.09
CA ALA A 46 -42.30 17.42 -43.12
C ALA A 46 -42.26 18.95 -42.91
N LEU A 47 -42.44 19.42 -41.67
CA LEU A 47 -42.32 20.85 -41.33
C LEU A 47 -40.93 21.42 -41.61
N ARG A 48 -39.90 20.59 -41.53
CA ARG A 48 -38.50 20.94 -41.79
C ARG A 48 -38.07 20.70 -43.24
N ASN A 49 -38.99 20.36 -44.14
CA ASN A 49 -38.72 19.99 -45.54
C ASN A 49 -37.69 18.85 -45.67
N LEU A 50 -37.71 17.89 -44.74
CA LEU A 50 -36.87 16.69 -44.78
C LEU A 50 -37.66 15.51 -45.36
N SER A 51 -37.00 14.71 -46.20
CA SER A 51 -37.62 13.51 -46.80
C SER A 51 -37.90 12.40 -45.78
N LEU A 52 -37.15 12.38 -44.66
CA LEU A 52 -37.21 11.39 -43.59
C LEU A 52 -36.84 12.04 -42.25
N PRO A 53 -37.40 11.59 -41.12
CA PRO A 53 -37.01 12.07 -39.79
C PRO A 53 -35.57 11.65 -39.45
N GLY A 54 -34.74 12.62 -39.08
CA GLY A 54 -33.41 12.40 -38.53
C GLY A 54 -33.44 12.17 -37.02
N LEU A 55 -32.26 11.99 -36.43
CA LEU A 55 -32.12 11.86 -34.97
C LEU A 55 -32.73 13.04 -34.19
N PRO A 56 -32.60 14.32 -34.63
CA PRO A 56 -33.25 15.44 -33.95
C PRO A 56 -34.78 15.32 -33.90
N GLU A 57 -35.43 15.01 -35.02
CA GLU A 57 -36.90 14.85 -35.08
C GLU A 57 -37.37 13.66 -34.25
N LEU A 58 -36.59 12.57 -34.25
CA LEU A 58 -36.88 11.39 -33.42
C LEU A 58 -36.72 11.69 -31.93
N ASN A 59 -35.70 12.46 -31.54
CA ASN A 59 -35.48 12.84 -30.14
C ASN A 59 -36.55 13.79 -29.63
N GLU A 60 -36.91 14.81 -30.41
CA GLU A 60 -37.98 15.75 -30.06
C GLU A 60 -39.33 15.04 -29.91
N ALA A 61 -39.65 14.14 -30.85
CA ALA A 61 -40.88 13.36 -30.77
C ALA A 61 -40.90 12.40 -29.57
N THR A 62 -39.75 11.78 -29.26
CA THR A 62 -39.59 10.92 -28.09
C THR A 62 -39.76 11.72 -26.80
N GLN A 63 -39.12 12.87 -26.70
CA GLN A 63 -39.20 13.74 -25.53
C GLN A 63 -40.65 14.19 -25.28
N ALA A 64 -41.35 14.60 -26.34
CA ALA A 64 -42.73 15.07 -26.25
C ALA A 64 -43.72 13.95 -25.87
N VAL A 65 -43.59 12.76 -26.47
CA VAL A 65 -44.63 11.71 -26.40
C VAL A 65 -44.32 10.62 -25.35
N MET A 66 -43.05 10.26 -25.18
CA MET A 66 -42.63 9.17 -24.28
C MET A 66 -42.02 9.68 -22.98
N CYS A 67 -41.34 10.84 -23.01
CA CYS A 67 -40.69 11.40 -21.83
C CYS A 67 -41.49 12.54 -21.17
N PHE A 68 -42.70 12.84 -21.68
CA PHE A 68 -43.59 13.89 -21.17
C PHE A 68 -42.91 15.27 -21.02
N GLY A 69 -42.01 15.60 -21.95
CA GLY A 69 -41.24 16.85 -21.95
C GLY A 69 -40.01 16.85 -21.04
N SER A 70 -39.75 15.78 -20.28
CA SER A 70 -38.61 15.69 -19.37
C SER A 70 -37.31 15.33 -20.09
N ASP A 71 -36.23 16.04 -19.78
CA ASP A 71 -34.87 15.76 -20.28
C ASP A 71 -34.23 14.54 -19.58
N LEU A 72 -34.73 14.13 -18.41
CA LEU A 72 -34.08 13.09 -17.60
C LEU A 72 -34.16 11.69 -18.25
N PRO A 73 -35.31 11.21 -18.75
CA PRO A 73 -35.36 9.97 -19.51
C PRO A 73 -34.61 10.06 -20.85
N MET A 74 -34.45 11.27 -21.41
CA MET A 74 -33.69 11.50 -22.63
C MET A 74 -32.19 11.30 -22.45
N GLN A 75 -31.63 11.60 -21.26
CA GLN A 75 -30.23 11.30 -20.94
C GLN A 75 -29.96 9.79 -20.94
N LEU A 76 -30.86 8.99 -20.36
CA LEU A 76 -30.77 7.53 -20.37
C LEU A 76 -30.80 6.96 -21.79
N ILE A 77 -31.68 7.50 -22.65
CA ILE A 77 -31.74 7.13 -24.08
C ILE A 77 -30.45 7.53 -24.80
N HIS A 78 -29.92 8.72 -24.49
CA HIS A 78 -28.66 9.19 -25.07
C HIS A 78 -27.51 8.25 -24.74
N ASP A 79 -27.32 7.92 -23.47
CA ASP A 79 -26.20 7.08 -23.01
C ASP A 79 -26.30 5.65 -23.54
N LYS A 80 -27.49 5.04 -23.46
CA LYS A 80 -27.68 3.62 -23.80
C LYS A 80 -27.91 3.34 -25.29
N LEU A 81 -28.57 4.23 -26.02
CA LEU A 81 -28.96 3.99 -27.42
C LEU A 81 -28.26 4.89 -28.44
N ILE A 82 -27.87 6.12 -28.10
CA ILE A 82 -27.23 7.06 -29.04
C ILE A 82 -25.70 6.93 -28.97
N VAL A 83 -25.13 6.98 -27.76
CA VAL A 83 -23.69 6.76 -27.53
C VAL A 83 -23.40 5.26 -27.58
N GLY A 84 -24.13 4.47 -26.80
CA GLY A 84 -24.01 3.02 -26.72
C GLY A 84 -22.74 2.56 -25.99
N GLU A 85 -22.80 1.39 -25.34
CA GLU A 85 -21.66 0.80 -24.60
C GLU A 85 -20.86 -0.20 -25.46
N ASN A 86 -21.29 -0.43 -26.70
CA ASN A 86 -20.68 -1.41 -27.59
C ASN A 86 -19.43 -0.84 -28.27
N LEU A 87 -18.25 -1.35 -27.92
CA LEU A 87 -17.05 -1.13 -28.72
C LEU A 87 -17.27 -1.63 -30.15
N GLY A 88 -16.99 -0.77 -31.14
CA GLY A 88 -16.92 -1.18 -32.54
C GLY A 88 -15.92 -2.33 -32.71
N LYS A 89 -16.30 -3.38 -33.45
CA LYS A 89 -15.40 -4.49 -33.77
C LYS A 89 -14.56 -4.10 -34.99
N VAL A 90 -13.26 -3.95 -34.80
CA VAL A 90 -12.31 -3.74 -35.91
C VAL A 90 -12.21 -5.05 -36.71
N PRO A 91 -12.43 -5.04 -38.04
CA PRO A 91 -12.27 -6.23 -38.88
C PRO A 91 -10.84 -6.79 -38.82
N LEU A 92 -10.71 -8.13 -38.86
CA LEU A 92 -9.42 -8.85 -38.75
C LEU A 92 -8.36 -8.45 -39.79
N GLY A 93 -8.76 -7.84 -40.91
CA GLY A 93 -7.86 -7.39 -41.98
C GLY A 93 -7.30 -5.97 -41.82
N THR A 94 -7.63 -5.27 -40.74
CA THR A 94 -7.11 -3.92 -40.48
C THR A 94 -5.64 -4.03 -40.06
N PRO A 95 -4.70 -3.28 -40.67
CA PRO A 95 -3.31 -3.28 -40.25
C PRO A 95 -3.21 -2.79 -38.80
N MET A 96 -2.98 -3.71 -37.88
CA MET A 96 -2.76 -3.42 -36.46
C MET A 96 -1.26 -3.42 -36.17
N VAL A 97 -0.84 -2.60 -35.21
CA VAL A 97 0.52 -2.65 -34.69
C VAL A 97 0.81 -4.04 -34.07
N PRO A 98 2.04 -4.59 -34.21
CA PRO A 98 2.39 -5.91 -33.69
C PRO A 98 2.05 -6.09 -32.21
N LEU A 99 2.26 -5.05 -31.39
CA LEU A 99 1.98 -5.07 -29.96
C LEU A 99 0.48 -5.25 -29.65
N GLN A 100 -0.40 -4.65 -30.45
CA GLN A 100 -1.86 -4.81 -30.32
C GLN A 100 -2.30 -6.22 -30.71
N GLN A 101 -1.67 -6.82 -31.72
CA GLN A 101 -1.91 -8.23 -32.08
C GLN A 101 -1.48 -9.16 -30.94
N ASP A 102 -0.34 -8.87 -30.30
CA ASP A 102 0.14 -9.63 -29.16
C ASP A 102 -0.81 -9.56 -27.96
N LEU A 103 -1.27 -8.36 -27.60
CA LEU A 103 -2.25 -8.19 -26.52
C LEU A 103 -3.53 -8.96 -26.80
N GLN A 104 -4.08 -8.91 -28.03
CA GLN A 104 -5.28 -9.68 -28.37
C GLN A 104 -5.06 -11.19 -28.26
N ARG A 105 -3.87 -11.71 -28.61
CA ARG A 105 -3.53 -13.12 -28.38
C ARG A 105 -3.52 -13.46 -26.90
N GLN A 106 -2.92 -12.60 -26.05
CA GLN A 106 -2.89 -12.79 -24.60
C GLN A 106 -4.29 -12.72 -23.97
N GLN A 107 -5.13 -11.75 -24.38
CA GLN A 107 -6.53 -11.61 -23.94
C GLN A 107 -7.34 -12.88 -24.22
N LYS A 108 -7.21 -13.45 -25.43
CA LYS A 108 -7.85 -14.72 -25.80
C LYS A 108 -7.33 -15.89 -24.97
N ARG A 109 -6.00 -16.01 -24.84
CA ARG A 109 -5.35 -17.09 -24.07
C ARG A 109 -5.76 -17.08 -22.60
N LEU A 110 -5.74 -15.91 -21.96
CA LEU A 110 -6.00 -15.72 -20.53
C LEU A 110 -7.49 -15.52 -20.21
N ARG A 111 -8.36 -15.48 -21.23
CA ARG A 111 -9.81 -15.23 -21.11
C ARG A 111 -10.10 -13.92 -20.37
N MET A 112 -9.40 -12.86 -20.76
CA MET A 112 -9.60 -11.50 -20.27
C MET A 112 -10.07 -10.61 -21.43
N PRO A 113 -11.38 -10.54 -21.70
CA PRO A 113 -11.91 -9.68 -22.76
C PRO A 113 -11.77 -8.20 -22.40
N ALA A 114 -11.63 -7.35 -23.43
CA ALA A 114 -11.67 -5.90 -23.30
C ALA A 114 -13.12 -5.42 -23.10
N GLU A 115 -13.59 -5.43 -21.86
CA GLU A 115 -14.93 -4.97 -21.46
C GLU A 115 -14.85 -3.56 -20.85
N THR A 116 -15.76 -2.67 -21.25
CA THR A 116 -15.91 -1.31 -20.68
C THR A 116 -16.57 -1.32 -19.30
N THR A 117 -17.25 -2.42 -18.96
CA THR A 117 -17.80 -2.66 -17.64
C THR A 117 -16.68 -3.01 -16.67
N GLU A 118 -16.68 -2.33 -15.53
CA GLU A 118 -15.74 -2.59 -14.46
C GLU A 118 -15.93 -4.00 -13.89
N LYS A 119 -14.83 -4.76 -13.78
CA LYS A 119 -14.86 -6.13 -13.30
C LYS A 119 -13.75 -6.39 -12.29
N MET A 120 -14.12 -6.99 -11.16
CA MET A 120 -13.17 -7.41 -10.14
C MET A 120 -12.65 -8.83 -10.42
N TYR A 121 -11.32 -8.97 -10.45
CA TYR A 121 -10.62 -10.25 -10.57
C TYR A 121 -9.93 -10.58 -9.24
N ASP A 122 -10.25 -11.74 -8.66
CA ASP A 122 -9.53 -12.36 -7.55
C ASP A 122 -8.57 -13.41 -8.13
N LEU A 123 -7.28 -13.10 -8.14
CA LEU A 123 -6.23 -13.93 -8.74
C LEU A 123 -5.49 -14.70 -7.64
N ASP A 124 -5.56 -16.03 -7.69
CA ASP A 124 -4.75 -16.89 -6.82
C ASP A 124 -3.41 -17.21 -7.51
N LEU A 125 -2.33 -16.60 -7.03
CA LEU A 125 -1.00 -16.67 -7.63
C LEU A 125 -0.39 -18.09 -7.66
N ARG A 126 -1.00 -19.06 -6.99
CA ARG A 126 -0.58 -20.48 -7.04
C ARG A 126 -1.08 -21.18 -8.30
N LYS A 127 -2.05 -20.61 -9.00
CA LYS A 127 -2.59 -21.14 -10.27
C LYS A 127 -1.87 -20.47 -11.43
N GLU A 128 -1.25 -21.27 -12.30
CA GLU A 128 -0.47 -20.77 -13.44
C GLU A 128 -1.21 -19.75 -14.30
N ASN A 129 -2.52 -19.97 -14.54
CA ASN A 129 -3.31 -19.05 -15.35
C ASN A 129 -3.59 -17.72 -14.66
N ASP A 130 -3.81 -17.70 -13.34
CA ASP A 130 -4.04 -16.47 -12.58
C ASP A 130 -2.73 -15.70 -12.35
N LEU A 131 -1.62 -16.43 -12.17
CA LEU A 131 -0.27 -15.87 -12.19
C LEU A 131 0.03 -15.19 -13.53
N ALA A 132 -0.30 -15.84 -14.66
CA ALA A 132 -0.12 -15.25 -15.98
C ALA A 132 -1.00 -14.01 -16.23
N ARG A 133 -2.20 -13.94 -15.62
CA ARG A 133 -3.05 -12.74 -15.64
C ARG A 133 -2.42 -11.59 -14.84
N SER A 134 -1.90 -11.88 -13.64
CA SER A 134 -1.17 -10.91 -12.82
C SER A 134 0.03 -10.33 -13.59
N HIS A 135 0.86 -11.19 -14.20
CA HIS A 135 2.00 -10.75 -15.01
C HIS A 135 1.58 -9.86 -16.17
N LEU A 136 0.50 -10.19 -16.89
CA LEU A 136 0.01 -9.35 -17.99
C LEU A 136 -0.38 -7.96 -17.49
N LEU A 137 -1.14 -7.86 -16.39
CA LEU A 137 -1.58 -6.57 -15.85
C LEU A 137 -0.40 -5.73 -15.35
N HIS A 138 0.57 -6.35 -14.68
CA HIS A 138 1.78 -5.66 -14.24
C HIS A 138 2.64 -5.16 -15.42
N ARG A 139 2.81 -5.97 -16.48
CA ARG A 139 3.52 -5.57 -17.71
C ARG A 139 2.83 -4.39 -18.40
N LEU A 140 1.50 -4.40 -18.47
CA LEU A 140 0.73 -3.29 -19.05
C LEU A 140 0.85 -2.02 -18.20
N ASN A 141 0.83 -2.13 -16.87
CA ASN A 141 1.06 -0.99 -15.99
C ASN A 141 2.48 -0.41 -16.13
N LEU A 142 3.51 -1.24 -16.35
CA LEU A 142 4.85 -0.76 -16.71
C LEU A 142 4.85 -0.01 -18.04
N LEU A 143 4.02 -0.41 -18.99
CA LEU A 143 3.85 0.24 -20.28
C LEU A 143 2.98 1.51 -20.25
N ASP A 144 2.57 1.98 -19.06
CA ASP A 144 1.62 3.10 -18.87
C ASP A 144 0.24 2.82 -19.50
N ILE A 145 -0.18 1.55 -19.47
CA ILE A 145 -1.51 1.10 -19.90
C ILE A 145 -2.24 0.57 -18.66
N PRO A 146 -2.95 1.43 -17.91
CA PRO A 146 -3.56 1.08 -16.63
C PRO A 146 -4.85 0.28 -16.80
N TRP A 147 -4.79 -0.84 -17.52
CA TRP A 147 -5.97 -1.68 -17.76
C TRP A 147 -6.46 -2.39 -16.49
N GLY A 148 -5.55 -2.70 -15.57
CA GLY A 148 -5.86 -3.23 -14.25
C GLY A 148 -5.32 -2.32 -13.15
N GLN A 149 -6.17 -2.00 -12.18
CA GLN A 149 -5.79 -1.31 -10.95
C GLN A 149 -5.72 -2.30 -9.79
N PHE A 150 -4.56 -2.35 -9.12
CA PHE A 150 -4.34 -3.23 -7.98
C PHE A 150 -5.03 -2.66 -6.72
N GLN A 151 -5.83 -3.47 -6.05
CA GLN A 151 -6.56 -3.10 -4.84
C GLN A 151 -5.92 -3.73 -3.61
N GLN A 152 -5.27 -2.91 -2.76
CA GLN A 152 -4.75 -3.39 -1.47
C GLN A 152 -5.89 -3.71 -0.51
N THR A 153 -6.21 -4.99 -0.36
CA THR A 153 -7.27 -5.42 0.57
C THR A 153 -6.69 -5.59 1.98
N ARG A 154 -7.07 -4.71 2.91
CA ARG A 154 -6.83 -4.90 4.35
C ARG A 154 -7.78 -5.98 4.88
N GLY A 155 -7.29 -7.20 5.12
CA GLY A 155 -8.04 -8.20 5.91
C GLY A 155 -7.85 -9.68 5.56
N LYS A 156 -7.31 -10.03 4.39
CA LYS A 156 -6.98 -11.43 4.06
C LYS A 156 -5.47 -11.67 4.19
N LYS A 157 -5.08 -12.47 5.18
CA LYS A 157 -3.69 -12.86 5.54
C LYS A 157 -3.03 -13.80 4.50
N GLY A 158 -3.15 -13.52 3.21
CA GLY A 158 -2.54 -14.34 2.17
C GLY A 158 -1.79 -13.49 1.17
N THR A 159 -0.46 -13.57 1.16
CA THR A 159 0.44 -13.07 0.10
C THR A 159 0.22 -13.72 -1.27
N PHE A 160 -0.77 -14.62 -1.38
CA PHE A 160 -1.06 -15.42 -2.57
C PHE A 160 -2.26 -14.92 -3.38
N HIS A 161 -3.02 -13.94 -2.88
CA HIS A 161 -4.18 -13.40 -3.58
C HIS A 161 -3.94 -11.95 -4.00
N GLU A 162 -4.24 -11.65 -5.26
CA GLU A 162 -4.24 -10.29 -5.79
C GLU A 162 -5.65 -9.92 -6.26
N PHE A 163 -6.11 -8.73 -5.87
CA PHE A 163 -7.41 -8.20 -6.29
C PHE A 163 -7.19 -7.09 -7.29
N TRP A 164 -7.77 -7.24 -8.47
CA TRP A 164 -7.61 -6.32 -9.59
C TRP A 164 -8.96 -5.81 -10.07
N LEU A 165 -9.06 -4.50 -10.22
CA LEU A 165 -10.17 -3.85 -10.87
C LEU A 165 -9.79 -3.63 -12.34
N VAL A 166 -10.50 -4.28 -13.26
CA VAL A 166 -10.17 -4.28 -14.68
C VAL A 166 -11.30 -3.61 -15.45
N GLN A 167 -10.95 -2.57 -16.22
CA GLN A 167 -11.88 -1.84 -17.05
C GLN A 167 -11.17 -1.36 -18.30
N TRP A 168 -11.65 -1.77 -19.48
CA TRP A 168 -11.08 -1.34 -20.74
C TRP A 168 -11.54 0.07 -21.10
N HIS A 169 -10.58 0.93 -21.41
CA HIS A 169 -10.84 2.27 -21.91
C HIS A 169 -10.29 2.46 -23.33
N PRO A 170 -10.98 3.20 -24.22
CA PRO A 170 -10.54 3.40 -25.60
C PRO A 170 -9.14 4.00 -25.76
N GLU A 171 -8.69 4.86 -24.84
CA GLU A 171 -7.36 5.47 -24.84
C GLU A 171 -6.22 4.45 -24.76
N PHE A 172 -6.46 3.25 -24.22
CA PHE A 172 -5.44 2.20 -24.17
C PHE A 172 -4.98 1.75 -25.55
N VAL A 173 -5.80 1.96 -26.59
CA VAL A 173 -5.39 1.71 -27.97
C VAL A 173 -4.29 2.69 -28.39
N LEU A 174 -4.37 3.96 -27.98
CA LEU A 174 -3.33 4.96 -28.27
C LEU A 174 -2.05 4.63 -27.50
N ASN A 175 -2.17 4.35 -26.19
CA ASN A 175 -1.03 3.99 -25.36
C ASN A 175 -0.31 2.73 -25.87
N LEU A 176 -1.04 1.77 -26.45
CA LEU A 176 -0.45 0.60 -27.11
C LEU A 176 0.35 0.95 -28.36
N ILE A 177 -0.09 1.94 -29.14
CA ILE A 177 0.65 2.39 -30.33
C ILE A 177 1.95 3.07 -29.89
N GLU A 178 1.90 3.94 -28.88
CA GLU A 178 3.07 4.59 -28.29
C GLU A 178 4.04 3.56 -27.68
N ALA A 179 3.50 2.56 -26.98
CA ALA A 179 4.29 1.48 -26.40
C ALA A 179 4.98 0.60 -27.44
N GLY A 180 4.52 0.61 -28.70
CA GLY A 180 5.12 -0.14 -29.81
C GLY A 180 6.58 0.22 -30.11
N ILE A 181 7.04 1.41 -29.68
CA ILE A 181 8.45 1.83 -29.80
C ILE A 181 9.38 0.90 -28.99
N TRP A 182 8.87 0.30 -27.91
CA TRP A 182 9.67 -0.52 -27.00
C TRP A 182 9.79 -2.00 -27.41
N GLY A 183 8.94 -2.48 -28.32
CA GLY A 183 8.96 -3.87 -28.75
C GLY A 183 7.68 -4.34 -29.46
N ASN A 184 7.77 -5.54 -30.02
CA ASN A 184 6.66 -6.14 -30.79
C ASN A 184 5.75 -7.04 -29.92
N THR A 185 6.18 -7.42 -28.73
CA THR A 185 5.39 -8.19 -27.76
C THR A 185 5.29 -7.44 -26.43
N ILE A 186 4.26 -7.72 -25.63
CA ILE A 186 4.05 -7.04 -24.33
C ILE A 186 5.22 -7.32 -23.38
N GLY A 187 5.78 -8.54 -23.43
CA GLY A 187 6.96 -8.92 -22.66
C GLY A 187 8.20 -8.11 -23.05
N ASP A 188 8.54 -8.10 -24.34
CA ASP A 188 9.72 -7.39 -24.84
C ASP A 188 9.60 -5.87 -24.63
N ALA A 189 8.43 -5.32 -24.90
CA ALA A 189 8.16 -3.90 -24.72
C ALA A 189 8.30 -3.48 -23.26
N ALA A 190 7.71 -4.25 -22.33
CA ALA A 190 7.83 -3.97 -20.90
C ALA A 190 9.28 -4.12 -20.41
N ASN A 191 10.02 -5.11 -20.92
CA ASN A 191 11.43 -5.34 -20.61
C ASN A 191 12.30 -4.14 -21.05
N THR A 192 12.22 -3.74 -22.32
CA THR A 192 13.00 -2.62 -22.86
C THR A 192 12.66 -1.30 -22.16
N LYS A 193 11.37 -1.07 -21.89
CA LYS A 193 10.93 0.12 -21.16
C LYS A 193 11.46 0.12 -19.73
N ALA A 194 11.44 -1.02 -19.03
CA ALA A 194 12.02 -1.13 -17.69
C ALA A 194 13.53 -0.83 -17.69
N CYS A 195 14.29 -1.35 -18.66
CA CYS A 195 15.71 -1.02 -18.81
C CYS A 195 15.93 0.48 -19.07
N SER A 196 15.12 1.10 -19.95
CA SER A 196 15.21 2.55 -20.20
C SER A 196 14.85 3.40 -18.98
N LEU A 197 13.87 2.98 -18.18
CA LEU A 197 13.55 3.64 -16.91
C LEU A 197 14.70 3.50 -15.91
N ALA A 198 15.38 2.34 -15.88
CA ALA A 198 16.57 2.15 -15.07
C ALA A 198 17.70 3.10 -15.50
N ASP A 199 17.92 3.32 -16.80
CA ASP A 199 18.89 4.29 -17.34
C ASP A 199 18.63 5.73 -16.90
N LYS A 200 17.36 6.12 -16.82
CA LYS A 200 16.97 7.47 -16.39
C LYS A 200 16.98 7.65 -14.88
N ALA A 201 16.89 6.55 -14.12
CA ALA A 201 16.92 6.60 -12.67
C ALA A 201 18.36 6.79 -12.14
N SER A 202 18.60 7.93 -11.50
CA SER A 202 19.87 8.26 -10.83
C SER A 202 19.93 7.78 -9.38
N GLU A 203 18.78 7.50 -8.76
CA GLU A 203 18.67 7.22 -7.33
C GLU A 203 18.36 5.74 -7.04
N LEU A 204 19.00 5.18 -6.00
CA LEU A 204 18.79 3.79 -5.58
C LEU A 204 17.33 3.48 -5.16
N PRO A 205 16.62 4.35 -4.41
CA PRO A 205 15.21 4.10 -4.07
C PRO A 205 14.31 3.96 -5.30
N ALA A 206 14.56 4.73 -6.35
CA ALA A 206 13.83 4.62 -7.61
C ALA A 206 14.10 3.27 -8.30
N LEU A 207 15.36 2.84 -8.34
CA LEU A 207 15.77 1.56 -8.91
C LEU A 207 15.18 0.35 -8.15
N THR A 208 15.15 0.40 -6.81
CA THR A 208 14.55 -0.69 -6.00
C THR A 208 13.03 -0.75 -6.13
N THR A 209 12.37 0.40 -6.26
CA THR A 209 10.92 0.47 -6.55
C THR A 209 10.61 -0.09 -7.94
N LEU A 210 11.46 0.21 -8.93
CA LEU A 210 11.32 -0.35 -10.28
C LEU A 210 11.57 -1.86 -10.29
N LEU A 211 12.56 -2.35 -9.54
CA LEU A 211 12.84 -3.77 -9.38
C LEU A 211 11.62 -4.53 -8.85
N ASP A 212 10.91 -4.00 -7.85
CA ASP A 212 9.67 -4.60 -7.34
C ASP A 212 8.63 -4.74 -8.47
N LYS A 213 8.40 -3.68 -9.25
CA LYS A 213 7.49 -3.73 -10.41
C LYS A 213 7.92 -4.76 -11.48
N VAL A 214 9.22 -4.89 -11.72
CA VAL A 214 9.77 -5.81 -12.73
C VAL A 214 9.66 -7.26 -12.29
N ILE A 215 9.91 -7.56 -11.01
CA ILE A 215 9.65 -8.89 -10.42
C ILE A 215 8.16 -9.21 -10.48
N LEU A 216 7.30 -8.22 -10.20
CA LEU A 216 5.85 -8.37 -10.31
C LEU A 216 5.39 -8.66 -11.75
N SER A 217 6.18 -8.22 -12.74
CA SER A 217 5.93 -8.38 -14.17
C SER A 217 6.56 -9.62 -14.80
N ASP A 218 7.30 -10.44 -14.05
CA ASP A 218 8.02 -11.62 -14.58
C ASP A 218 8.89 -11.28 -15.81
N LEU A 219 9.86 -10.40 -15.60
CA LEU A 219 10.78 -9.92 -16.64
C LEU A 219 12.24 -10.21 -16.23
N PRO A 220 12.73 -11.45 -16.42
CA PRO A 220 14.03 -11.88 -15.89
C PRO A 220 15.20 -11.05 -16.43
N ASP A 221 15.22 -10.72 -17.72
CA ASP A 221 16.32 -9.94 -18.32
C ASP A 221 16.41 -8.53 -17.73
N ALA A 222 15.28 -7.86 -17.53
CA ALA A 222 15.22 -6.56 -16.85
C ALA A 222 15.62 -6.66 -15.38
N VAL A 223 15.32 -7.77 -14.69
CA VAL A 223 15.84 -8.00 -13.32
C VAL A 223 17.37 -8.04 -13.35
N ILE A 224 17.97 -8.85 -14.21
CA ILE A 224 19.44 -8.96 -14.31
C ILE A 224 20.06 -7.58 -14.59
N TYR A 225 19.49 -6.83 -15.52
CA TYR A 225 19.95 -5.49 -15.87
C TYR A 225 19.85 -4.52 -14.68
N LEU A 226 18.69 -4.48 -14.00
CA LEU A 226 18.45 -3.63 -12.83
C LEU A 226 19.38 -3.97 -11.67
N MET A 227 19.67 -5.25 -11.45
CA MET A 227 20.59 -5.69 -10.40
C MET A 227 22.01 -5.18 -10.65
N SER A 228 22.50 -5.27 -11.88
CA SER A 228 23.81 -4.69 -12.26
C SER A 228 23.84 -3.17 -12.06
N ARG A 229 22.76 -2.47 -12.43
CA ARG A 229 22.62 -1.03 -12.24
C ARG A 229 22.55 -0.62 -10.76
N LEU A 230 21.80 -1.38 -9.95
CA LEU A 230 21.74 -1.20 -8.50
C LEU A 230 23.12 -1.39 -7.86
N GLN A 231 23.87 -2.42 -8.25
CA GLN A 231 25.21 -2.66 -7.75
C GLN A 231 26.16 -1.49 -8.08
N ASN A 232 26.12 -0.99 -9.33
CA ASN A 232 26.94 0.15 -9.75
C ASN A 232 26.53 1.46 -9.02
N ALA A 233 25.24 1.72 -8.88
CA ALA A 233 24.74 2.91 -8.18
C ALA A 233 25.09 2.86 -6.69
N ALA A 234 24.92 1.70 -6.04
CA ALA A 234 25.35 1.47 -4.67
C ALA A 234 26.85 1.62 -4.50
N ALA A 235 27.64 1.25 -5.51
CA ALA A 235 29.09 1.40 -5.52
C ALA A 235 29.55 2.86 -5.46
N LEU A 236 28.84 3.75 -6.16
CA LEU A 236 29.19 5.16 -6.35
C LEU A 236 28.56 6.11 -5.32
N THR A 237 27.50 5.68 -4.62
CA THR A 237 26.79 6.51 -3.66
C THR A 237 27.55 6.63 -2.34
N SER A 238 27.79 7.87 -1.90
CA SER A 238 28.34 8.20 -0.58
C SER A 238 27.28 8.48 0.48
N ASP A 239 26.04 8.76 0.07
CA ASP A 239 24.93 9.05 0.98
C ASP A 239 24.34 7.77 1.58
N VAL A 240 24.53 7.59 2.89
CA VAL A 240 24.00 6.44 3.63
C VAL A 240 22.46 6.38 3.59
N THR A 241 21.77 7.52 3.52
CA THR A 241 20.31 7.58 3.54
C THR A 241 19.71 6.90 2.30
N HIS A 242 20.34 7.06 1.15
CA HIS A 242 19.95 6.36 -0.08
C HIS A 242 20.14 4.85 0.05
N LEU A 243 21.24 4.40 0.66
CA LEU A 243 21.50 2.98 0.92
C LEU A 243 20.46 2.40 1.88
N MET A 244 20.16 3.12 2.97
CA MET A 244 19.19 2.71 3.99
C MET A 244 17.76 2.58 3.42
N ASN A 245 17.37 3.44 2.49
CA ASN A 245 16.06 3.37 1.84
C ASN A 245 15.97 2.26 0.78
N ALA A 246 17.10 1.84 0.21
CA ALA A 246 17.15 0.76 -0.78
C ALA A 246 17.11 -0.65 -0.16
N LEU A 247 17.55 -0.81 1.10
CA LEU A 247 17.64 -2.12 1.75
C LEU A 247 16.27 -2.80 2.03
N PRO A 248 15.24 -2.13 2.58
CA PRO A 248 13.99 -2.79 2.94
C PRO A 248 13.24 -3.45 1.77
N PRO A 249 13.11 -2.82 0.59
CA PRO A 249 12.51 -3.48 -0.57
C PRO A 249 13.25 -4.76 -0.96
N LEU A 250 14.59 -4.73 -0.99
CA LEU A 250 15.42 -5.90 -1.32
C LEU A 250 15.29 -7.02 -0.28
N ALA A 251 15.23 -6.67 1.00
CA ALA A 251 15.01 -7.64 2.08
C ALA A 251 13.64 -8.34 1.97
N ASN A 252 12.60 -7.58 1.62
CA ASN A 252 11.27 -8.16 1.36
C ASN A 252 11.29 -9.12 0.18
N ILE A 253 11.96 -8.74 -0.92
CA ILE A 253 12.11 -9.60 -2.09
C ILE A 253 12.85 -10.89 -1.72
N MET A 254 13.96 -10.82 -0.97
CA MET A 254 14.69 -12.03 -0.55
C MET A 254 13.85 -12.93 0.36
N ARG A 255 13.04 -12.35 1.26
CA ARG A 255 12.26 -13.12 2.23
C ARG A 255 11.02 -13.76 1.62
N TYR A 256 10.34 -13.04 0.73
CA TYR A 256 9.02 -13.42 0.22
C TYR A 256 9.00 -13.78 -1.28
N GLY A 257 10.09 -13.52 -2.01
CA GLY A 257 10.19 -13.65 -3.48
C GLY A 257 10.23 -15.08 -4.04
N ASN A 258 9.98 -16.10 -3.23
CA ASN A 258 10.09 -17.51 -3.63
C ASN A 258 8.90 -18.02 -4.48
N VAL A 259 7.92 -17.17 -4.82
CA VAL A 259 6.82 -17.56 -5.72
C VAL A 259 7.23 -17.45 -7.20
N ARG A 260 8.31 -16.71 -7.52
CA ARG A 260 8.59 -16.24 -8.90
C ARG A 260 9.96 -16.66 -9.47
N GLN A 261 10.59 -17.70 -8.89
CA GLN A 261 11.85 -18.31 -9.38
C GLN A 261 12.97 -17.30 -9.74
N THR A 262 13.08 -16.18 -9.03
CA THR A 262 14.16 -15.21 -9.28
C THR A 262 15.46 -15.72 -8.66
N ASP A 263 16.58 -15.59 -9.38
CA ASP A 263 17.91 -15.99 -8.90
C ASP A 263 18.31 -15.17 -7.66
N THR A 264 18.12 -15.78 -6.48
CA THR A 264 18.35 -15.16 -5.18
C THR A 264 19.81 -14.82 -4.93
N ALA A 265 20.75 -15.42 -5.68
CA ALA A 265 22.18 -15.22 -5.47
C ALA A 265 22.63 -13.78 -5.80
N MET A 266 22.13 -13.21 -6.91
CA MET A 266 22.48 -11.83 -7.29
C MET A 266 21.93 -10.80 -6.30
N ILE A 267 20.73 -11.04 -5.76
CA ILE A 267 20.13 -10.15 -4.76
C ILE A 267 20.90 -10.20 -3.46
N SER A 268 21.32 -11.40 -3.03
CA SER A 268 22.16 -11.55 -1.85
C SER A 268 23.42 -10.69 -1.95
N HIS A 269 24.13 -10.74 -3.08
CA HIS A 269 25.39 -10.00 -3.24
C HIS A 269 25.21 -8.47 -3.16
N VAL A 270 24.12 -7.93 -3.70
CA VAL A 270 23.82 -6.49 -3.58
C VAL A 270 23.46 -6.14 -2.13
N VAL A 271 22.68 -6.98 -1.45
CA VAL A 271 22.32 -6.78 -0.04
C VAL A 271 23.54 -6.85 0.87
N ASP A 272 24.46 -7.80 0.66
CA ASP A 272 25.75 -7.88 1.37
C ASP A 272 26.49 -6.55 1.30
N GLY A 273 26.65 -6.02 0.08
CA GLY A 273 27.33 -4.75 -0.17
C GLY A 273 26.63 -3.55 0.48
N LEU A 274 25.30 -3.51 0.44
CA LEU A 274 24.51 -2.44 1.06
C LEU A 274 24.62 -2.48 2.59
N VAL A 275 24.41 -3.65 3.22
CA VAL A 275 24.49 -3.79 4.68
C VAL A 275 25.88 -3.39 5.17
N ALA A 276 26.95 -3.87 4.54
CA ALA A 276 28.30 -3.52 4.92
C ALA A 276 28.53 -1.99 4.86
N ARG A 277 28.14 -1.34 3.77
CA ARG A 277 28.30 0.11 3.59
C ARG A 277 27.44 0.93 4.55
N ILE A 278 26.21 0.50 4.82
CA ILE A 278 25.34 1.15 5.81
C ILE A 278 26.01 1.08 7.18
N CYS A 279 26.43 -0.12 7.61
CA CYS A 279 27.07 -0.31 8.90
C CYS A 279 28.36 0.52 9.06
N ILE A 280 29.17 0.65 8.01
CA ILE A 280 30.41 1.44 8.04
C ILE A 280 30.13 2.95 8.14
N ASN A 281 29.17 3.48 7.37
CA ASN A 281 28.98 4.92 7.24
C ASN A 281 27.97 5.51 8.24
N LEU A 282 27.07 4.69 8.79
CA LEU A 282 26.00 5.17 9.65
C LEU A 282 26.48 5.91 10.92
N PRO A 283 27.51 5.46 11.66
CA PRO A 283 27.99 6.19 12.84
C PRO A 283 28.41 7.63 12.54
N ALA A 284 29.09 7.86 11.42
CA ALA A 284 29.51 9.20 11.00
C ALA A 284 28.32 10.05 10.53
N ALA A 285 27.37 9.43 9.82
CA ALA A 285 26.17 10.13 9.35
C ALA A 285 25.19 10.50 10.47
N CYS A 286 25.22 9.81 11.61
CA CYS A 286 24.41 10.15 12.78
C CYS A 286 25.02 11.26 13.65
N ALA A 287 26.24 11.72 13.35
CA ALA A 287 26.92 12.73 14.15
C ALA A 287 26.46 14.15 13.79
N SER A 288 26.23 14.99 14.80
CA SER A 288 25.94 16.43 14.64
C SER A 288 24.74 16.75 13.72
N LEU A 289 23.71 15.91 13.74
CA LEU A 289 22.46 16.15 13.02
C LEU A 289 21.62 17.21 13.73
N ASP A 290 20.92 18.04 12.95
CA ASP A 290 19.82 18.88 13.44
C ASP A 290 18.55 18.04 13.71
N ASP A 291 17.52 18.68 14.28
CA ASP A 291 16.29 18.02 14.71
C ASP A 291 15.53 17.34 13.55
N ASP A 292 15.48 17.98 12.38
CA ASP A 292 14.76 17.46 11.21
C ASP A 292 15.50 16.27 10.60
N ALA A 293 16.82 16.40 10.43
CA ALA A 293 17.67 15.32 9.94
C ALA A 293 17.71 14.14 10.91
N ALA A 294 17.71 14.40 12.23
CA ALA A 294 17.63 13.35 13.25
C ALA A 294 16.30 12.59 13.19
N THR A 295 15.20 13.28 12.92
CA THR A 295 13.88 12.67 12.74
C THR A 295 13.82 11.78 11.50
N ALA A 296 14.37 12.24 10.37
CA ALA A 296 14.46 11.43 9.16
C ALA A 296 15.37 10.20 9.37
N MET A 297 16.50 10.38 10.04
CA MET A 297 17.44 9.30 10.34
C MET A 297 16.83 8.26 11.31
N TYR A 298 16.07 8.70 12.32
CA TYR A 298 15.32 7.81 13.22
C TYR A 298 14.44 6.82 12.45
N GLU A 299 13.69 7.31 11.45
CA GLU A 299 12.82 6.46 10.62
C GLU A 299 13.64 5.48 9.76
N ASN A 300 14.77 5.93 9.22
CA ASN A 300 15.65 5.07 8.42
C ASN A 300 16.30 3.96 9.27
N VAL A 301 16.78 4.28 10.47
CA VAL A 301 17.34 3.29 11.41
C VAL A 301 16.31 2.21 11.74
N ASN A 302 15.04 2.60 11.93
CA ASN A 302 13.95 1.64 12.16
C ASN A 302 13.69 0.73 10.95
N LYS A 303 13.61 1.29 9.75
CA LYS A 303 13.41 0.52 8.51
C LYS A 303 14.55 -0.48 8.28
N VAL A 304 15.79 -0.05 8.47
CA VAL A 304 16.98 -0.91 8.35
C VAL A 304 16.99 -2.00 9.41
N ASN A 305 16.73 -1.67 10.68
CA ASN A 305 16.65 -2.66 11.75
C ASN A 305 15.61 -3.73 11.45
N ASN A 306 14.43 -3.35 10.95
CA ASN A 306 13.38 -4.30 10.57
C ASN A 306 13.81 -5.15 9.38
N ALA A 307 14.46 -4.57 8.36
CA ALA A 307 14.97 -5.29 7.20
C ALA A 307 16.05 -6.33 7.58
N ILE A 308 16.98 -5.96 8.46
CA ILE A 308 18.04 -6.87 8.93
C ILE A 308 17.46 -8.03 9.74
N ASN A 309 16.50 -7.76 10.62
CA ASN A 309 15.81 -8.80 11.37
C ASN A 309 14.95 -9.72 10.47
N LEU A 310 14.38 -9.18 9.39
CA LEU A 310 13.61 -9.95 8.40
C LEU A 310 14.49 -10.96 7.64
N LEU A 311 15.72 -10.58 7.32
CA LEU A 311 16.67 -11.42 6.60
C LEU A 311 17.18 -12.61 7.43
N GLN A 312 17.11 -12.53 8.76
CA GLN A 312 17.52 -13.60 9.70
C GLN A 312 18.98 -14.08 9.51
N ASN A 313 19.85 -13.24 8.95
CA ASN A 313 21.28 -13.52 8.81
C ASN A 313 22.05 -13.06 10.06
N GLN A 314 22.72 -14.01 10.73
CA GLN A 314 23.42 -13.75 11.99
C GLN A 314 24.60 -12.77 11.86
N GLU A 315 25.29 -12.77 10.73
CA GLU A 315 26.39 -11.84 10.49
C GLU A 315 25.89 -10.40 10.40
N TYR A 316 24.83 -10.17 9.61
CA TYR A 316 24.20 -8.85 9.51
C TYR A 316 23.68 -8.37 10.86
N ILE A 317 23.00 -9.25 11.61
CA ILE A 317 22.45 -8.93 12.93
C ILE A 317 23.58 -8.54 13.89
N THR A 318 24.69 -9.26 13.89
CA THR A 318 25.84 -9.00 14.77
C THR A 318 26.49 -7.65 14.43
N THR A 319 26.81 -7.42 13.16
CA THR A 319 27.43 -6.16 12.70
C THR A 319 26.51 -4.97 12.97
N TRP A 320 25.22 -5.10 12.70
CA TRP A 320 24.24 -4.05 12.96
C TRP A 320 24.16 -3.69 14.45
N ARG A 321 24.13 -4.68 15.34
CA ARG A 321 24.12 -4.45 16.79
C ARG A 321 25.38 -3.73 17.27
N GLN A 322 26.55 -4.05 16.72
CA GLN A 322 27.79 -3.34 17.03
C GLN A 322 27.72 -1.86 16.63
N VAL A 323 27.16 -1.56 15.46
CA VAL A 323 26.95 -0.18 14.99
C VAL A 323 25.96 0.56 15.89
N LEU A 324 24.84 -0.07 16.28
CA LEU A 324 23.90 0.52 17.22
C LEU A 324 24.54 0.82 18.58
N LEU A 325 25.43 -0.04 19.08
CA LEU A 325 26.20 0.21 20.30
C LEU A 325 27.12 1.42 20.13
N GLN A 326 27.87 1.49 19.02
CA GLN A 326 28.75 2.62 18.73
C GLN A 326 27.98 3.96 18.66
N ILE A 327 26.79 3.96 18.06
CA ILE A 327 25.94 5.16 17.98
C ILE A 327 25.38 5.53 19.35
N ALA A 328 24.95 4.54 20.13
CA ALA A 328 24.44 4.76 21.48
C ALA A 328 25.50 5.32 22.44
N ASP A 329 26.78 4.94 22.25
CA ASP A 329 27.91 5.38 23.08
C ASP A 329 28.55 6.70 22.62
N ASN A 330 28.14 7.23 21.47
CA ASN A 330 28.71 8.46 20.91
C ASN A 330 27.98 9.71 21.43
N SER A 331 28.71 10.57 22.15
CA SER A 331 28.18 11.82 22.72
C SER A 331 27.80 12.88 21.68
N ASN A 332 28.28 12.77 20.44
CA ASN A 332 28.01 13.73 19.37
C ASN A 332 26.78 13.36 18.53
N VAL A 333 26.06 12.31 18.91
CA VAL A 333 24.83 11.87 18.24
C VAL A 333 23.62 12.55 18.88
N HIS A 334 22.67 12.95 18.05
CA HIS A 334 21.42 13.54 18.50
C HIS A 334 20.67 12.61 19.48
N GLY A 335 20.14 13.16 20.58
CA GLY A 335 19.50 12.38 21.65
C GLY A 335 18.44 11.40 21.15
N LEU A 336 17.58 11.85 20.21
CA LEU A 336 16.55 11.01 19.56
C LEU A 336 17.09 9.69 18.99
N ILE A 337 18.27 9.73 18.35
CA ILE A 337 18.86 8.53 17.72
C ILE A 337 19.51 7.67 18.79
N SER A 338 20.26 8.25 19.72
CA SER A 338 20.93 7.51 20.80
C SER A 338 19.91 6.75 21.67
N GLY A 339 18.82 7.41 22.06
CA GLY A 339 17.73 6.78 22.82
C GLY A 339 17.09 5.64 22.03
N ARG A 340 16.91 5.81 20.71
CA ARG A 340 16.37 4.75 19.86
C ARG A 340 17.30 3.56 19.72
N CYS A 341 18.61 3.78 19.53
CA CYS A 341 19.60 2.71 19.47
C CYS A 341 19.63 1.91 20.78
N CYS A 342 19.59 2.59 21.93
CA CYS A 342 19.49 1.92 23.24
C CYS A 342 18.23 1.05 23.33
N ARG A 343 17.08 1.56 22.86
CA ARG A 343 15.83 0.81 22.85
C ARG A 343 15.91 -0.44 21.97
N LEU A 344 16.43 -0.33 20.76
CA LEU A 344 16.59 -1.45 19.84
C LEU A 344 17.51 -2.53 20.40
N LEU A 345 18.58 -2.14 21.10
CA LEU A 345 19.51 -3.07 21.75
C LEU A 345 18.88 -3.79 22.96
N LEU A 346 18.02 -3.11 23.72
CA LEU A 346 17.23 -3.70 24.79
C LEU A 346 16.25 -4.75 24.26
N ASP A 347 15.47 -4.38 23.23
CA ASP A 347 14.50 -5.28 22.60
C ASP A 347 15.22 -6.52 22.01
N ALA A 348 16.44 -6.34 21.50
CA ALA A 348 17.30 -7.41 21.00
C ALA A 348 18.03 -8.21 22.10
N ARG A 349 17.86 -7.85 23.38
CA ARG A 349 18.54 -8.43 24.55
C ARG A 349 20.07 -8.38 24.49
N VAL A 350 20.61 -7.38 23.80
CA VAL A 350 22.06 -7.10 23.78
C VAL A 350 22.45 -6.30 25.01
N LEU A 351 21.60 -5.36 25.41
CA LEU A 351 21.69 -4.66 26.69
C LEU A 351 20.63 -5.23 27.64
N ASP A 352 21.00 -5.38 28.90
CA ASP A 352 20.04 -5.68 29.95
C ASP A 352 19.40 -4.39 30.48
N THR A 353 18.31 -4.54 31.24
CA THR A 353 17.64 -3.41 31.89
C THR A 353 18.61 -2.56 32.72
N THR A 354 19.56 -3.19 33.43
CA THR A 354 20.46 -2.47 34.34
C THR A 354 21.37 -1.51 33.59
N GLU A 355 21.95 -1.98 32.48
CA GLU A 355 22.81 -1.16 31.63
C GLU A 355 22.02 -0.07 30.91
N VAL A 356 20.80 -0.35 30.47
CA VAL A 356 19.92 0.69 29.90
C VAL A 356 19.54 1.73 30.93
N ALA A 357 19.23 1.33 32.17
CA ALA A 357 18.96 2.26 33.27
C ALA A 357 20.18 3.14 33.58
N ARG A 358 21.40 2.58 33.52
CA ARG A 358 22.65 3.34 33.65
C ARG A 358 22.80 4.38 32.54
N ARG A 359 22.61 3.97 31.28
CA ARG A 359 22.69 4.86 30.11
C ARG A 359 21.62 5.96 30.13
N MET A 360 20.40 5.60 30.49
CA MET A 360 19.31 6.55 30.71
C MET A 360 19.65 7.54 31.82
N GLY A 361 20.19 7.08 32.96
CA GLY A 361 20.63 7.96 34.05
C GLY A 361 21.73 8.93 33.64
N LEU A 362 22.65 8.52 32.76
CA LEU A 362 23.67 9.41 32.19
C LEU A 362 23.07 10.45 31.23
N ALA A 363 22.16 10.02 30.36
CA ALA A 363 21.48 10.91 29.41
C ALA A 363 20.56 11.93 30.10
N LEU A 364 20.01 11.56 31.26
CA LEU A 364 19.14 12.39 32.10
C LEU A 364 19.88 13.08 33.24
N SER A 365 21.21 13.08 33.21
CA SER A 365 22.00 13.71 34.27
C SER A 365 21.83 15.24 34.28
N SER A 366 22.02 15.85 35.45
CA SER A 366 22.00 17.32 35.59
C SER A 366 23.05 18.07 34.74
N ALA A 367 24.08 17.37 34.25
CA ALA A 367 25.11 17.93 33.38
C ALA A 367 24.70 17.99 31.90
N THR A 368 23.62 17.30 31.52
CA THR A 368 23.11 17.24 30.15
C THR A 368 22.13 18.38 29.91
N GLU A 369 22.18 18.99 28.72
CA GLU A 369 21.18 19.98 28.34
C GLU A 369 19.76 19.35 28.38
N PRO A 370 18.79 19.97 29.05
CA PRO A 370 17.49 19.35 29.27
C PRO A 370 16.70 19.05 27.99
N TYR A 371 16.88 19.84 26.94
CA TYR A 371 16.30 19.56 25.62
C TYR A 371 16.85 18.26 25.01
N THR A 372 18.17 18.07 25.08
CA THR A 372 18.85 16.84 24.64
C THR A 372 18.36 15.62 25.42
N ALA A 373 18.17 15.76 26.74
CA ALA A 373 17.59 14.72 27.59
C ALA A 373 16.16 14.34 27.17
N ALA A 374 15.31 15.33 26.89
CA ALA A 374 13.95 15.09 26.40
C ALA A 374 13.93 14.39 25.03
N MET A 375 14.81 14.78 24.10
CA MET A 375 14.96 14.09 22.81
C MET A 375 15.40 12.63 22.97
N TRP A 376 16.30 12.35 23.92
CA TRP A 376 16.71 10.99 24.24
C TRP A 376 15.53 10.14 24.75
N ILE A 377 14.72 10.69 25.66
CA ILE A 377 13.50 10.03 26.16
C ILE A 377 12.54 9.75 25.01
N GLU A 378 12.33 10.74 24.13
CA GLU A 378 11.47 10.56 22.96
C GLU A 378 11.97 9.40 22.11
N GLY A 379 13.27 9.36 21.79
CA GLY A 379 13.86 8.28 20.99
C GLY A 379 13.68 6.90 21.60
N PHE A 380 13.82 6.81 22.92
CA PHE A 380 13.74 5.56 23.68
C PHE A 380 12.31 5.04 23.82
N LEU A 381 11.34 5.93 24.10
CA LEU A 381 9.97 5.55 24.43
C LEU A 381 8.99 5.59 23.25
N LYS A 382 9.31 6.30 22.16
CA LYS A 382 8.39 6.48 21.03
C LYS A 382 7.86 5.14 20.51
N GLY A 383 6.53 5.03 20.48
CA GLY A 383 5.79 3.87 19.96
C GLY A 383 5.28 2.87 21.00
N SER A 384 5.80 2.83 22.23
CA SER A 384 5.19 2.01 23.30
C SER A 384 5.67 2.40 24.70
N GLY A 385 4.72 2.65 25.61
CA GLY A 385 4.96 2.92 27.02
C GLY A 385 5.03 1.68 27.92
N LEU A 386 4.77 0.47 27.38
CA LEU A 386 4.67 -0.77 28.19
C LEU A 386 5.94 -1.07 28.99
N LEU A 387 7.09 -0.66 28.48
CA LEU A 387 8.36 -0.86 29.17
C LEU A 387 8.41 -0.15 30.52
N LEU A 388 7.81 1.04 30.63
CA LEU A 388 7.71 1.79 31.88
C LEU A 388 6.76 1.13 32.90
N LEU A 389 5.80 0.33 32.42
CA LEU A 389 4.85 -0.39 33.26
C LEU A 389 5.43 -1.69 33.83
N HIS A 390 6.33 -2.33 33.09
CA HIS A 390 6.89 -3.63 33.46
C HIS A 390 8.30 -3.56 34.06
N ASP A 391 8.99 -2.43 33.92
CA ASP A 391 10.37 -2.26 34.38
C ASP A 391 10.50 -1.13 35.42
N ASP A 392 10.53 -1.53 36.69
CA ASP A 392 10.60 -0.60 37.82
C ASP A 392 11.89 0.23 37.81
N LYS A 393 13.02 -0.30 37.33
CA LYS A 393 14.29 0.44 37.31
C LYS A 393 14.20 1.62 36.34
N LEU A 394 13.67 1.36 35.14
CA LEU A 394 13.52 2.40 34.11
C LEU A 394 12.45 3.43 34.50
N TRP A 395 11.37 2.97 35.14
CA TRP A 395 10.39 3.87 35.77
C TRP A 395 11.05 4.83 36.75
N GLN A 396 11.83 4.30 37.70
CA GLN A 396 12.47 5.09 38.75
C GLN A 396 13.49 6.11 38.18
N VAL A 397 14.23 5.76 37.14
CA VAL A 397 15.17 6.72 36.51
C VAL A 397 14.40 7.90 35.89
N LEU A 398 13.28 7.62 35.21
CA LEU A 398 12.45 8.67 34.62
C LEU A 398 11.76 9.53 35.68
N ASP A 399 11.17 8.91 36.69
CA ASP A 399 10.45 9.57 37.78
C ASP A 399 11.35 10.52 38.58
N ASN A 400 12.55 10.04 38.96
CA ASN A 400 13.55 10.86 39.64
C ASN A 400 14.03 12.03 38.79
N TRP A 401 14.23 11.83 37.48
CA TRP A 401 14.60 12.93 36.59
C TRP A 401 13.49 13.99 36.53
N VAL A 402 12.24 13.60 36.32
CA VAL A 402 11.10 14.55 36.30
C VAL A 402 11.00 15.31 37.62
N CYS A 403 11.19 14.63 38.76
CA CYS A 403 11.14 15.25 40.09
C CYS A 403 12.30 16.22 40.40
N THR A 404 13.40 16.14 39.66
CA THR A 404 14.57 17.04 39.84
C THR A 404 14.54 18.27 38.91
N LEU A 405 13.60 18.34 37.96
CA LEU A 405 13.42 19.51 37.10
C LEU A 405 12.87 20.71 37.89
N SER A 406 13.41 21.91 37.63
CA SER A 406 12.81 23.16 38.13
C SER A 406 11.48 23.43 37.43
N GLU A 407 10.63 24.25 38.04
CA GLU A 407 9.32 24.63 37.47
C GLU A 407 9.45 25.23 36.06
N ASP A 408 10.34 26.21 35.89
CA ASP A 408 10.59 26.85 34.59
C ASP A 408 11.01 25.84 33.52
N LEU A 409 11.90 24.92 33.89
CA LEU A 409 12.43 23.93 32.96
C LEU A 409 11.38 22.87 32.62
N PHE A 410 10.61 22.46 33.60
CA PHE A 410 9.50 21.54 33.41
C PHE A 410 8.48 22.11 32.42
N LEU A 411 8.12 23.40 32.53
CA LEU A 411 7.21 24.05 31.60
C LEU A 411 7.76 24.08 30.15
N VAL A 412 9.06 24.24 29.97
CA VAL A 412 9.72 24.20 28.65
C VAL A 412 9.70 22.80 28.05
N LEU A 413 9.91 21.75 28.85
CA LEU A 413 9.98 20.36 28.38
C LEU A 413 8.61 19.67 28.28
N LEU A 414 7.60 20.17 28.98
CA LEU A 414 6.26 19.59 29.04
C LEU A 414 5.64 19.31 27.66
N PRO A 415 5.75 20.19 26.64
CA PRO A 415 5.22 19.90 25.31
C PRO A 415 5.89 18.69 24.64
N LEU A 416 7.20 18.53 24.82
CA LEU A 416 7.97 17.42 24.25
C LEU A 416 7.60 16.10 24.92
N LEU A 417 7.57 16.08 26.25
CA LEU A 417 7.12 14.91 27.00
C LEU A 417 5.68 14.55 26.62
N ARG A 418 4.77 15.53 26.58
CA ARG A 418 3.38 15.31 26.16
C ARG A 418 3.31 14.70 24.75
N ARG A 419 4.14 15.16 23.81
CA ARG A 419 4.22 14.59 22.45
C ARG A 419 4.63 13.12 22.49
N THR A 420 5.66 12.76 23.26
CA THR A 420 6.10 11.36 23.41
C THR A 420 5.00 10.48 23.99
N PHE A 421 4.41 10.86 25.14
CA PHE A 421 3.36 10.09 25.80
C PHE A 421 2.05 10.03 24.99
N ALA A 422 1.76 11.03 24.15
CA ALA A 422 0.61 11.00 23.24
C ALA A 422 0.68 9.87 22.20
N THR A 423 1.89 9.37 21.88
CA THR A 423 2.06 8.22 20.97
C THR A 423 1.62 6.89 21.56
N PHE A 424 1.43 6.80 22.88
CA PHE A 424 1.01 5.58 23.56
C PHE A 424 -0.48 5.30 23.37
N SER A 425 -0.89 4.06 23.61
CA SER A 425 -2.32 3.72 23.58
C SER A 425 -3.07 4.35 24.78
N ALA A 426 -4.38 4.52 24.66
CA ALA A 426 -5.18 5.08 25.76
C ALA A 426 -5.12 4.24 27.06
N PRO A 427 -5.13 2.89 27.01
CA PRO A 427 -4.91 2.05 28.19
C PRO A 427 -3.54 2.28 28.85
N GLU A 428 -2.45 2.28 28.05
CA GLU A 428 -1.08 2.51 28.55
C GLU A 428 -0.97 3.83 29.31
N ARG A 429 -1.51 4.92 28.75
CA ARG A 429 -1.50 6.23 29.42
C ARG A 429 -2.27 6.23 30.75
N ARG A 430 -3.40 5.53 30.81
CA ARG A 430 -4.19 5.43 32.04
C ARG A 430 -3.42 4.69 33.13
N GLU A 431 -2.82 3.55 32.77
CA GLU A 431 -2.08 2.72 33.72
C GLU A 431 -0.83 3.44 34.25
N ILE A 432 -0.11 4.15 33.37
CA ILE A 432 0.99 5.04 33.77
C ILE A 432 0.47 6.12 34.73
N GLY A 433 -0.67 6.75 34.43
CA GLY A 433 -1.28 7.76 35.29
C GLY A 433 -1.68 7.23 36.67
N GLU A 434 -2.27 6.03 36.74
CA GLU A 434 -2.58 5.36 38.02
C GLU A 434 -1.30 5.03 38.80
N ARG A 435 -0.23 4.61 38.11
CA ARG A 435 1.07 4.35 38.73
C ARG A 435 1.68 5.61 39.36
N VAL A 436 1.59 6.76 38.68
CA VAL A 436 2.00 8.06 39.26
C VAL A 436 1.14 8.42 40.46
N LYS A 437 -0.19 8.25 40.37
CA LYS A 437 -1.13 8.58 41.45
C LYS A 437 -0.89 7.76 42.72
N ASN A 438 -0.50 6.50 42.58
CA ASN A 438 -0.25 5.60 43.70
C ASN A 438 1.14 5.77 44.33
N GLY A 439 2.06 6.50 43.68
CA GLY A 439 3.42 6.77 44.17
C GLY A 439 4.32 5.53 44.27
N VAL A 440 5.62 5.74 44.54
CA VAL A 440 6.59 4.65 44.79
C VAL A 440 6.26 3.86 46.07
N ASP A 441 5.50 4.46 46.98
CA ASP A 441 4.99 3.83 48.22
C ASP A 441 3.77 2.92 48.02
N GLY A 442 3.29 2.78 46.78
CA GLY A 442 2.29 1.78 46.40
C GLY A 442 2.81 0.33 46.40
N ASN A 443 4.05 0.09 46.82
CA ASN A 443 4.61 -1.25 47.00
C ASN A 443 4.34 -1.84 48.41
N VAL A 444 3.16 -1.58 48.95
CA VAL A 444 2.53 -2.52 49.89
C VAL A 444 1.64 -3.45 49.06
N SER A 445 2.24 -4.57 48.65
CA SER A 445 1.52 -5.83 48.46
C SER A 445 0.40 -5.82 47.42
N ASN A 446 0.75 -5.73 46.14
CA ASN A 446 -0.07 -6.34 45.09
C ASN A 446 0.77 -7.29 44.21
N VAL A 447 1.65 -8.06 44.86
CA VAL A 447 1.85 -9.44 44.43
C VAL A 447 0.48 -10.09 44.57
N GLY A 448 -0.09 -10.55 43.46
CA GLY A 448 -1.30 -11.35 43.47
C GLY A 448 -1.09 -12.52 44.44
N ASN A 449 -1.63 -12.39 45.65
CA ASN A 449 -1.77 -13.48 46.58
C ASN A 449 -2.96 -14.30 46.08
N TYR A 450 -2.73 -15.10 45.04
CA TYR A 450 -3.54 -16.28 44.83
C TYR A 450 -3.23 -17.25 45.98
N GLY A 451 -4.00 -17.12 47.06
CA GLY A 451 -4.30 -18.19 47.98
C GLY A 451 -3.35 -18.39 49.15
N SER A 452 -3.60 -17.65 50.24
CA SER A 452 -3.47 -18.20 51.60
C SER A 452 -4.76 -18.09 52.42
N ASP A 453 -5.88 -17.72 51.80
CA ASP A 453 -7.22 -17.74 52.40
C ASP A 453 -8.15 -18.65 51.58
N ILE A 454 -7.76 -19.92 51.44
CA ILE A 454 -8.72 -20.94 51.01
C ILE A 454 -9.62 -21.20 52.21
N ASN A 455 -10.87 -20.74 52.12
CA ASN A 455 -11.90 -21.17 53.06
C ASN A 455 -12.21 -22.65 52.79
N GLU A 456 -11.60 -23.53 53.59
CA GLU A 456 -11.68 -24.99 53.43
C GLU A 456 -13.13 -25.50 53.48
N GLU A 457 -14.02 -24.88 54.27
CA GLU A 457 -15.44 -25.25 54.30
C GLU A 457 -16.13 -25.00 52.96
N ASN A 458 -15.85 -23.86 52.32
CA ASN A 458 -16.39 -23.55 51.00
C ASN A 458 -15.78 -24.40 49.89
N ALA A 459 -14.49 -24.73 50.00
CA ALA A 459 -13.83 -25.62 49.04
C ALA A 459 -14.44 -27.03 49.06
N VAL A 460 -14.76 -27.56 50.24
CA VAL A 460 -15.38 -28.88 50.40
C VAL A 460 -16.76 -28.96 49.75
N LEU A 461 -17.54 -27.87 49.76
CA LEU A 461 -18.88 -27.83 49.17
C LEU A 461 -18.87 -27.97 47.63
N VAL A 462 -17.78 -27.57 46.96
CA VAL A 462 -17.69 -27.53 45.49
C VAL A 462 -17.01 -28.79 44.92
N LEU A 463 -16.25 -29.53 45.74
CA LEU A 463 -15.55 -30.75 45.34
C LEU A 463 -16.44 -31.85 44.71
N PRO A 464 -17.69 -32.11 45.17
CA PRO A 464 -18.54 -33.13 44.57
C PRO A 464 -18.91 -32.79 43.12
N ILE A 465 -19.13 -31.51 42.82
CA ILE A 465 -19.52 -31.03 41.49
C ILE A 465 -18.30 -31.07 40.55
N VAL A 466 -17.12 -30.67 41.05
CA VAL A 466 -15.87 -30.73 40.29
C VAL A 466 -15.49 -32.18 39.96
N LYS A 467 -15.69 -33.11 40.88
CA LYS A 467 -15.53 -34.56 40.63
C LYS A 467 -16.47 -35.07 39.54
N GLN A 468 -17.71 -34.60 39.53
CA GLN A 468 -18.68 -34.92 38.49
C GLN A 468 -18.26 -34.40 37.10
N PHE A 469 -17.67 -33.20 37.02
CA PHE A 469 -17.16 -32.65 35.76
C PHE A 469 -15.86 -33.32 35.28
N LEU A 470 -15.03 -33.78 36.21
CA LEU A 470 -13.76 -34.45 35.90
C LEU A 470 -13.90 -35.97 35.72
N GLY A 471 -15.08 -36.54 35.99
CA GLY A 471 -15.37 -37.95 35.76
C GLY A 471 -14.67 -38.90 36.75
N VAL A 472 -14.41 -38.47 37.99
CA VAL A 472 -13.76 -39.26 39.05
C VAL A 472 -14.64 -39.39 40.27
#